data_AF-A0A0Q4QN81-F1
#
_entry.id   AF-A0A0Q4QN81-F1
#
_cell.length_a   1.000
_cell.length_b   1.000
_cell.length_c   1.000
_cell.angle_alpha   90.00
_cell.angle_beta   90.00
_cell.angle_gamma   90.00
#
_symmetry.space_group_name_H-M   'P 1'
#
loop_
_entity.id
_entity.type
_entity.pdbx_description
1 polymer ?
#
loop_
_entity_poly.entity_id
_entity_poly.type
_entity_poly.pdbx_seq_one_letter_code
_entity_poly.pdbx_strand_id
1 'polypeptide(L)'
;MSRSSLRGFTLIELMIVVAIIAILAAIALPQYRTYTVRAANNACLNEARSYLSIWLAAVSSEVQQEYSDLADPKNVRCTDLQKWPRSSSGDEAITPAHPGEASAVICNLSSGACRKDSSAK
;
A
#
# COMPACT_ATOMS: atom_id res chain seq x y z
N MET A 1 11.52 -60.97 8.58
CA MET A 1 12.00 -59.68 8.05
C MET A 1 10.80 -58.90 7.55
N SER A 2 10.35 -57.91 8.32
CA SER A 2 9.23 -57.05 7.92
C SER A 2 9.65 -56.24 6.70
N ARG A 3 9.04 -56.49 5.53
CA ARG A 3 9.25 -55.65 4.34
C ARG A 3 8.45 -54.38 4.56
N SER A 4 9.14 -53.33 5.01
CA SER A 4 8.63 -51.96 4.94
C SER A 4 8.34 -51.64 3.48
N SER A 5 7.07 -51.57 3.12
CA SER A 5 6.63 -51.07 1.82
C SER A 5 7.11 -49.62 1.70
N LEU A 6 8.18 -49.40 0.94
CA LEU A 6 8.50 -48.06 0.45
C LEU A 6 7.39 -47.69 -0.53
N ARG A 7 6.35 -47.03 0.00
CA ARG A 7 5.39 -46.27 -0.81
C ARG A 7 6.15 -45.11 -1.45
N GLY A 8 6.71 -45.34 -2.63
CA GLY A 8 7.35 -44.30 -3.42
C GLY A 8 6.32 -43.38 -4.05
N PHE A 9 6.60 -42.07 -4.05
CA PHE A 9 5.86 -41.07 -4.81
C PHE A 9 6.08 -41.32 -6.30
N THR A 10 5.01 -41.40 -7.08
CA THR A 10 5.12 -41.67 -8.52
C THR A 10 5.44 -40.38 -9.28
N LEU A 11 6.22 -40.48 -10.36
CA LEU A 11 6.48 -39.32 -11.23
C LEU A 11 5.19 -38.76 -11.84
N ILE A 12 4.18 -39.61 -12.06
CA ILE A 12 2.88 -39.20 -12.59
C ILE A 12 2.08 -38.37 -11.57
N GLU A 13 2.12 -38.71 -10.28
CA GLU A 13 1.53 -37.88 -9.22
C GLU A 13 2.18 -36.49 -9.19
N LEU A 14 3.51 -36.42 -9.33
CA LEU A 14 4.23 -35.15 -9.39
C LEU A 14 3.76 -34.29 -10.57
N MET A 15 3.68 -34.88 -11.76
CA MET A 15 3.29 -34.16 -12.98
C MET A 15 1.89 -33.54 -12.87
N ILE A 16 0.93 -34.28 -12.29
CA ILE A 16 -0.43 -33.77 -12.09
C ILE A 16 -0.45 -32.63 -11.08
N VAL A 17 0.29 -32.74 -9.98
CA VAL A 17 0.36 -31.68 -8.96
C VAL A 17 0.93 -30.38 -9.55
N VAL A 18 2.01 -30.47 -10.33
CA VAL A 18 2.61 -29.29 -10.98
C VAL A 18 1.64 -28.66 -11.99
N ALA A 19 0.91 -29.47 -12.75
CA ALA A 19 -0.10 -28.98 -13.68
C ALA A 19 -1.22 -28.19 -12.97
N ILE A 20 -1.71 -28.69 -11.82
CA ILE A 20 -2.74 -28.01 -11.03
C ILE A 20 -2.20 -26.69 -10.45
N ILE A 21 -1.00 -26.69 -9.87
CA ILE A 21 -0.37 -25.49 -9.31
C ILE A 21 -0.18 -24.42 -10.40
N ALA A 22 0.23 -24.81 -11.61
CA ALA A 22 0.40 -23.88 -12.72
C ALA A 22 -0.90 -23.15 -13.10
N ILE A 23 -2.03 -23.88 -13.14
CA ILE A 23 -3.35 -23.30 -13.43
C ILE A 23 -3.77 -22.35 -12.31
N LEU A 24 -3.63 -22.76 -11.04
CA LEU A 24 -3.99 -21.93 -9.88
C LEU A 24 -3.14 -20.65 -9.82
N ALA A 25 -1.83 -20.76 -10.04
CA ALA A 25 -0.91 -19.63 -10.01
C ALA A 25 -1.23 -18.60 -11.09
N ALA A 26 -1.64 -19.04 -12.30
CA ALA A 26 -2.00 -18.16 -13.40
C ALA A 26 -3.17 -17.21 -13.06
N ILE A 27 -4.13 -17.66 -12.23
CA ILE A 27 -5.28 -16.86 -11.80
C ILE A 27 -4.96 -16.10 -10.51
N ALA A 28 -4.31 -16.75 -9.55
CA ALA A 28 -4.07 -16.19 -8.22
C ALA A 28 -3.08 -15.01 -8.22
N LEU A 29 -2.02 -15.06 -9.03
CA LEU A 29 -0.99 -14.02 -9.06
C LEU A 29 -1.50 -12.62 -9.49
N PRO A 30 -2.22 -12.45 -10.61
CA PRO A 30 -2.73 -11.12 -11.00
C PRO A 30 -3.75 -10.57 -10.00
N GLN A 31 -4.59 -11.45 -9.43
CA GLN A 31 -5.55 -11.07 -8.40
C GLN A 31 -4.86 -10.61 -7.11
N TYR A 32 -3.85 -11.36 -6.65
CA TYR A 32 -3.08 -11.01 -5.46
C TYR A 32 -2.38 -9.65 -5.62
N ARG A 33 -1.77 -9.39 -6.77
CA ARG A 33 -1.15 -8.07 -7.07
C ARG A 33 -2.16 -6.93 -6.98
N THR A 34 -3.35 -7.10 -7.57
CA THR A 34 -4.40 -6.07 -7.50
C THR A 34 -4.87 -5.84 -6.07
N TYR A 35 -4.96 -6.91 -5.27
CA TYR A 35 -5.34 -6.82 -3.86
C TYR A 35 -4.31 -6.06 -3.03
N THR A 36 -3.02 -6.36 -3.19
CA THR A 36 -1.95 -5.68 -2.45
C THR A 36 -1.84 -4.21 -2.83
N VAL A 37 -2.08 -3.86 -4.11
CA VAL A 37 -2.18 -2.46 -4.58
C VAL A 37 -3.32 -1.71 -3.90
N ARG A 38 -4.52 -2.28 -3.94
CA ARG A 38 -5.69 -1.66 -3.28
C ARG A 38 -5.49 -1.51 -1.78
N ALA A 39 -4.86 -2.49 -1.13
CA ALA A 39 -4.54 -2.44 0.28
C ALA A 39 -3.56 -1.29 0.60
N ALA A 40 -2.49 -1.13 -0.18
CA ALA A 40 -1.53 -0.03 -0.03
C ALA A 40 -2.19 1.34 -0.25
N ASN A 41 -3.02 1.48 -1.29
CA ASN A 41 -3.73 2.74 -1.58
C ASN A 41 -4.67 3.12 -0.41
N ASN A 42 -5.41 2.15 0.14
CA ASN A 42 -6.30 2.40 1.27
C ASN A 42 -5.50 2.72 2.56
N ALA A 43 -4.39 2.03 2.78
CA ALA A 43 -3.52 2.26 3.93
C ALA A 43 -2.94 3.68 3.91
N CYS A 44 -2.42 4.10 2.75
CA CYS A 44 -1.94 5.47 2.56
C CYS A 44 -3.07 6.50 2.71
N LEU A 45 -4.27 6.24 2.19
CA LEU A 45 -5.40 7.16 2.33
C LEU A 45 -5.78 7.40 3.81
N ASN A 46 -5.78 6.35 4.64
CA ASN A 46 -6.08 6.50 6.06
C ASN A 46 -4.97 7.26 6.80
N GLU A 47 -3.72 6.98 6.46
CA GLU A 47 -2.57 7.67 7.03
C GLU A 47 -2.52 9.15 6.64
N ALA A 48 -2.71 9.46 5.34
CA ALA A 48 -2.76 10.83 4.83
C ALA A 48 -3.86 11.65 5.51
N ARG A 49 -5.05 11.08 5.75
CA ARG A 49 -6.12 11.75 6.52
C ARG A 49 -5.71 12.05 7.94
N SER A 50 -5.08 11.07 8.61
CA SER A 50 -4.64 11.23 9.99
C SER A 50 -3.53 12.26 10.12
N TYR A 51 -2.62 12.32 9.14
CA TYR A 51 -1.54 13.30 9.13
C TYR A 51 -2.08 14.70 8.80
N LEU A 52 -2.93 14.81 7.78
CA LEU A 52 -3.47 16.08 7.30
C LEU A 52 -4.32 16.80 8.35
N SER A 53 -5.05 16.06 9.19
CA SER A 53 -5.85 16.69 10.26
C SER A 53 -4.98 17.41 11.28
N ILE A 54 -3.82 16.84 11.63
CA ILE A 54 -2.85 17.45 12.54
C ILE A 54 -2.16 18.63 11.85
N TRP A 55 -1.75 18.45 10.59
CA TRP A 55 -1.13 19.50 9.81
C TRP A 55 -2.04 20.71 9.63
N LEU A 56 -3.33 20.51 9.33
CA LEU A 56 -4.28 21.60 9.12
C LEU A 56 -4.48 22.44 10.39
N ALA A 57 -4.49 21.78 11.55
CA ALA A 57 -4.49 22.48 12.83
C ALA A 57 -3.22 23.32 13.01
N ALA A 58 -2.05 22.80 12.63
CA ALA A 58 -0.77 23.48 12.75
C ALA A 58 -0.57 24.64 11.76
N VAL A 59 -1.12 24.56 10.54
CA VAL A 59 -1.01 25.64 9.53
C VAL A 59 -1.97 26.79 9.80
N SER A 60 -3.04 26.55 10.56
CA SER A 60 -3.93 27.61 11.01
C SER A 60 -3.32 28.49 12.11
N SER A 61 -2.26 28.02 12.79
CA SER A 61 -1.39 28.84 13.62
C SER A 61 -0.16 29.26 12.79
N GLU A 62 0.40 30.44 13.05
CA GLU A 62 1.64 30.94 12.40
C GLU A 62 2.90 30.16 12.87
N VAL A 63 2.78 28.84 13.03
CA VAL A 63 3.89 27.96 13.39
C VAL A 63 4.53 27.46 12.10
N GLN A 64 5.50 28.24 11.62
CA GLN A 64 6.43 27.79 10.59
C GLN A 64 7.61 27.07 11.25
N GLN A 65 7.93 25.88 10.72
CA GLN A 65 9.12 25.04 10.97
C GLN A 65 9.10 24.13 12.21
N GLU A 66 9.63 22.92 12.18
CA GLU A 66 10.19 22.07 11.13
C GLU A 66 10.09 20.64 11.68
N TYR A 67 9.25 19.81 11.06
CA TYR A 67 8.87 18.48 11.53
C TYR A 67 9.95 17.48 11.08
N SER A 68 11.22 17.70 11.44
CA SER A 68 12.35 16.87 10.98
C SER A 68 12.61 15.67 11.90
N ASP A 69 12.17 15.72 13.16
CA ASP A 69 12.66 14.79 14.20
C ASP A 69 11.58 13.86 14.78
N LEU A 70 10.36 13.89 14.23
CA LEU A 70 9.34 12.91 14.58
C LEU A 70 9.66 11.64 13.82
N ALA A 71 10.53 10.84 14.45
CA ALA A 71 10.80 9.44 14.21
C ALA A 71 10.37 8.98 12.82
N ASP A 72 11.31 9.03 11.88
CA ASP A 72 11.30 8.29 10.60
C ASP A 72 10.25 7.19 10.68
N PRO A 73 9.05 7.32 10.07
CA PRO A 73 7.99 6.38 10.34
C PRO A 73 8.43 5.10 9.65
N LYS A 74 9.12 4.21 10.36
CA LYS A 74 9.65 2.95 9.81
C LYS A 74 8.55 1.98 9.35
N ASN A 75 7.31 2.45 9.28
CA ASN A 75 6.13 1.78 8.76
C ASN A 75 5.15 2.75 8.06
N VAL A 76 5.62 3.84 7.43
CA VAL A 76 4.75 4.71 6.62
C VAL A 76 4.10 3.89 5.49
N ARG A 77 2.83 4.15 5.23
CA ARG A 77 2.05 3.58 4.12
C ARG A 77 2.06 4.51 2.91
N CYS A 78 2.35 5.79 3.10
CA CYS A 78 2.64 6.76 2.06
C CYS A 78 4.14 7.08 1.93
N THR A 79 4.61 7.34 0.72
CA THR A 79 5.95 7.89 0.44
C THR A 79 6.04 9.34 0.90
N ASP A 80 7.19 9.74 1.44
CA ASP A 80 7.52 11.14 1.75
C ASP A 80 6.45 11.86 2.60
N LEU A 81 5.69 11.14 3.43
CA LEU A 81 4.60 11.70 4.23
C LEU A 81 5.07 12.86 5.11
N GLN A 82 6.31 12.83 5.59
CA GLN A 82 6.89 13.88 6.44
C GLN A 82 7.14 15.20 5.71
N LYS A 83 7.32 15.17 4.38
CA LYS A 83 7.51 16.35 3.52
C LYS A 83 6.22 16.76 2.81
N TRP A 84 5.15 16.01 3.02
CA TRP A 84 3.84 16.27 2.48
C TRP A 84 2.95 16.79 3.61
N PRO A 85 2.09 17.79 3.37
CA PRO A 85 1.91 18.51 2.12
C PRO A 85 2.95 19.61 1.89
N ARG A 86 3.23 19.90 0.62
CA ARG A 86 4.18 20.94 0.17
C ARG A 86 3.52 22.30 -0.04
N SER A 87 2.20 22.33 -0.07
CA SER A 87 1.40 23.56 -0.18
C SER A 87 0.52 23.72 1.07
N SER A 88 0.17 24.97 1.41
CA SER A 88 -0.79 25.30 2.47
C SER A 88 -2.25 25.24 2.01
N SER A 89 -2.50 25.02 0.71
CA SER A 89 -3.84 25.02 0.13
C SER A 89 -3.91 24.23 -1.19
N GLY A 90 -5.12 23.90 -1.62
CA GLY A 90 -5.38 23.17 -2.87
C GLY A 90 -5.43 21.65 -2.71
N ASP A 91 -5.53 20.95 -3.84
CA ASP A 91 -5.50 19.49 -3.91
C ASP A 91 -4.06 19.02 -4.11
N GLU A 92 -3.52 18.24 -3.17
CA GLU A 92 -2.18 17.64 -3.29
C GLU A 92 -2.27 16.12 -3.29
N ALA A 93 -1.53 15.50 -4.20
CA ALA A 93 -1.45 14.05 -4.30
C ALA A 93 -0.34 13.49 -3.40
N ILE A 94 -0.58 12.31 -2.84
CA ILE A 94 0.42 11.53 -2.12
C ILE A 94 0.41 10.08 -2.63
N THR A 95 1.60 9.48 -2.69
CA THR A 95 1.76 8.13 -3.25
C THR A 95 1.98 7.09 -2.14
N PRO A 96 1.45 5.88 -2.27
CA PRO A 96 1.68 4.75 -1.36
C PRO A 96 3.10 4.18 -1.47
N ALA A 97 3.70 3.76 -0.35
CA ALA A 97 5.11 3.36 -0.25
C ALA A 97 5.46 2.04 -0.98
N HIS A 98 4.55 1.05 -0.99
CA HIS A 98 4.56 -0.17 -1.83
C HIS A 98 3.40 -1.10 -1.39
N PRO A 99 2.88 -1.97 -2.28
CA PRO A 99 2.95 -1.94 -3.73
C PRO A 99 1.77 -1.13 -4.26
N GLY A 100 1.75 0.19 -4.09
CA GLY A 100 0.63 1.00 -4.56
C GLY A 100 0.95 1.80 -5.83
N GLU A 101 -0.07 2.39 -6.44
CA GLU A 101 0.06 3.15 -7.69
C GLU A 101 0.52 4.60 -7.45
N ALA A 102 1.14 5.20 -8.46
CA ALA A 102 1.48 6.62 -8.40
C ALA A 102 0.22 7.47 -8.19
N SER A 103 0.29 8.42 -7.26
CA SER A 103 -0.76 9.40 -6.96
C SER A 103 -2.12 8.81 -6.58
N ALA A 104 -2.15 7.63 -5.95
CA ALA A 104 -3.41 6.96 -5.59
C ALA A 104 -4.32 7.73 -4.61
N VAL A 105 -3.81 8.74 -3.91
CA VAL A 105 -4.55 9.53 -2.91
C VAL A 105 -4.39 11.01 -3.20
N ILE A 106 -5.50 11.74 -3.23
CA ILE A 106 -5.55 13.20 -3.36
C ILE A 106 -6.24 13.77 -2.14
N CYS A 107 -5.60 14.73 -1.47
CA CYS A 107 -6.21 15.44 -0.35
C CYS A 107 -6.33 16.93 -0.63
N ASN A 108 -7.48 17.48 -0.26
CA ASN A 108 -7.72 18.91 -0.26
C ASN A 108 -7.25 19.50 1.06
N LEU A 109 -6.24 20.35 0.98
CA LEU A 109 -5.52 20.95 2.10
C LEU A 109 -6.36 21.95 2.88
N SER A 110 -7.35 22.55 2.24
CA SER A 110 -8.23 23.54 2.88
C SER A 110 -9.39 22.92 3.65
N SER A 111 -9.85 21.74 3.24
CA SER A 111 -10.99 21.03 3.86
C SER A 111 -10.60 19.81 4.69
N GLY A 112 -9.35 19.34 4.58
CA GLY A 112 -8.90 18.09 5.20
C GLY A 112 -9.45 16.82 4.53
N ALA A 113 -10.19 16.97 3.41
CA ALA A 113 -10.82 15.83 2.74
C ALA A 113 -9.84 15.09 1.84
N CYS A 114 -9.63 13.79 2.09
CA CYS A 114 -8.84 12.92 1.21
C CYS A 114 -9.71 11.90 0.47
N ARG A 115 -9.39 11.66 -0.80
CA ARG A 115 -10.04 10.68 -1.69
C ARG A 115 -8.99 9.86 -2.44
N LYS A 116 -9.41 8.74 -3.01
CA LYS A 116 -8.56 8.03 -3.98
C LYS A 116 -8.58 8.76 -5.31
N ASP A 117 -7.45 8.80 -6.02
CA ASP A 117 -7.43 9.28 -7.40
C ASP A 117 -8.22 8.30 -8.28
N SER A 118 -9.23 8.80 -8.96
CA SER A 118 -10.03 8.03 -9.92
C SER A 118 -9.24 7.62 -11.16
N SER A 119 -8.10 8.25 -11.41
CA SER A 119 -7.21 8.00 -12.55
C SER A 119 -6.21 6.86 -12.30
N ALA A 120 -6.02 6.50 -11.02
CA ALA A 120 -5.21 5.36 -10.59
C ALA A 120 -6.06 4.07 -10.70
N LYS A 121 -5.98 3.41 -11.86
CA LYS A 121 -6.74 2.18 -12.18
C LYS A 121 -5.85 1.08 -12.74
#